data_AF-A0A1G5KCJ4-F1
#
_entry.id   AF-A0A1G5KCJ4-F1
#
_cell.length_a   1.000
_cell.length_b   1.000
_cell.length_c   1.000
_cell.angle_alpha   90.00
_cell.angle_beta   90.00
_cell.angle_gamma   90.00
#
_symmetry.space_group_name_H-M   'P 1'
#
loop_
_entity.id
_entity.type
_entity.pdbx_description
1 polymer ?
#
loop_
_entity_poly.entity_id
_entity_poly.type
_entity_poly.pdbx_seq_one_letter_code
_entity_poly.pdbx_strand_id
1 'polypeptide(L)'
;MVEGSLVTTPAEPVREGYVFGGWYSDEGLTTVYDFATPVTANMTLHVKWKALFTVKFDAGIDRTPALRKIVVEGDVAHAPDPSELPSNPGNIIYGWTKNFSTKIPYDFETPVTGNFTLIAMWSVIYTVNFETNGGSAVETQILGSKNYLKVPEPSTKPGFVFEGWYRNEGLTVPYDFEQFVINGNTTRTIYAKWTKL
;
A
#
# COMPACT_ATOMS: atom_id res chain seq x y z
N MET A 1 1.65 -37.28 -43.18
CA MET A 1 1.94 -36.85 -41.81
C MET A 1 3.26 -36.10 -41.87
N VAL A 2 3.29 -34.82 -41.49
CA VAL A 2 4.55 -34.07 -41.42
C VAL A 2 5.06 -34.22 -40.00
N GLU A 3 6.05 -35.08 -39.83
CA GLU A 3 6.82 -35.23 -38.59
C GLU A 3 7.54 -33.90 -38.29
N GLY A 4 7.35 -33.34 -37.10
CA GLY A 4 8.13 -32.17 -36.63
C GLY A 4 7.57 -30.77 -36.89
N SER A 5 6.29 -30.61 -37.26
CA SER A 5 5.66 -29.28 -37.34
C SER A 5 5.35 -28.71 -35.95
N LEU A 6 5.69 -27.43 -35.71
CA LEU A 6 5.29 -26.71 -34.49
C LEU A 6 3.75 -26.64 -34.40
N VAL A 7 3.21 -26.92 -33.21
CA VAL A 7 1.78 -26.75 -32.94
C VAL A 7 1.52 -25.27 -32.68
N THR A 8 0.55 -24.69 -33.39
CA THR A 8 0.10 -23.32 -33.12
C THR A 8 -0.57 -23.27 -31.75
N THR A 9 -0.14 -22.34 -30.90
CA THR A 9 -0.72 -22.12 -29.57
C THR A 9 -2.23 -21.90 -29.67
N PRO A 10 -3.06 -22.71 -28.96
CA PRO A 10 -4.49 -22.49 -28.89
C PRO A 10 -4.82 -21.13 -28.26
N ALA A 11 -6.02 -20.60 -28.52
CA ALA A 11 -6.53 -19.47 -27.74
C ALA A 11 -6.57 -19.84 -26.25
N GLU A 12 -6.23 -18.87 -25.39
CA GLU A 12 -6.27 -19.09 -23.95
C GLU A 12 -7.69 -19.48 -23.52
N PRO A 13 -7.87 -20.62 -22.82
CA PRO A 13 -9.18 -21.02 -22.35
C PRO A 13 -9.68 -20.02 -21.29
N VAL A 14 -11.01 -19.87 -21.21
CA VAL A 14 -11.65 -19.00 -20.22
C VAL A 14 -12.52 -19.83 -19.29
N ARG A 15 -12.42 -19.55 -17.98
CA ARG A 15 -13.25 -20.20 -16.94
C ARG A 15 -13.65 -19.16 -15.90
N GLU A 16 -14.96 -19.01 -15.67
CA GLU A 16 -15.49 -18.04 -14.71
C GLU A 16 -14.92 -18.28 -13.30
N GLY A 17 -14.39 -17.22 -12.68
CA GLY A 17 -13.77 -17.29 -11.35
C GLY A 17 -12.34 -17.84 -11.32
N TYR A 18 -11.70 -18.04 -12.48
CA TYR A 18 -10.33 -18.52 -12.59
C TYR A 18 -9.54 -17.73 -13.64
N VAL A 19 -8.22 -17.69 -13.49
CA VAL A 19 -7.29 -17.26 -14.54
C VAL A 19 -6.53 -18.47 -15.08
N PHE A 20 -6.25 -18.44 -16.38
CA PHE A 20 -5.44 -19.45 -17.05
C PHE A 20 -4.01 -19.43 -16.51
N GLY A 21 -3.54 -20.58 -16.01
CA GLY A 21 -2.23 -20.76 -15.37
C GLY A 21 -1.21 -21.51 -16.24
N GLY A 22 -1.54 -21.77 -17.51
CA GLY A 22 -0.66 -22.45 -18.46
C GLY A 22 -1.15 -23.83 -18.89
N TRP A 23 -0.52 -24.32 -19.97
CA TRP A 23 -0.64 -25.70 -20.45
C TRP A 23 0.48 -26.54 -19.84
N TYR A 24 0.16 -27.78 -19.48
CA TYR A 24 1.06 -28.73 -18.83
C TYR A 24 1.04 -30.06 -19.56
N SER A 25 2.18 -30.73 -19.66
CA SER A 25 2.29 -32.03 -20.34
C SER A 25 1.93 -33.22 -19.44
N ASP A 26 1.72 -32.98 -18.14
CA ASP A 26 1.39 -33.99 -17.15
C ASP A 26 0.08 -33.67 -16.41
N GLU A 27 -0.64 -34.72 -16.03
CA GLU A 27 -1.88 -34.61 -15.24
C GLU A 27 -1.65 -33.97 -13.87
N GLY A 28 -0.44 -34.07 -13.32
CA GLY A 28 -0.04 -33.46 -12.06
C GLY A 28 0.17 -31.94 -12.11
N LEU A 29 0.13 -31.32 -13.30
CA LEU A 29 0.34 -29.90 -13.51
C LEU A 29 1.69 -29.40 -12.95
N THR A 30 2.74 -30.20 -13.15
CA THR A 30 4.10 -29.93 -12.67
C THR A 30 5.06 -29.47 -13.77
N THR A 31 4.84 -29.91 -15.01
CA THR A 31 5.67 -29.65 -16.18
C THR A 31 4.93 -28.75 -17.16
N VAL A 32 5.32 -27.46 -17.19
CA VAL A 32 4.77 -26.48 -18.15
C VAL A 32 5.14 -26.91 -19.57
N TYR A 33 4.17 -26.91 -20.47
CA TYR A 33 4.40 -27.20 -21.88
C TYR A 33 4.77 -25.91 -22.64
N ASP A 34 5.92 -25.93 -23.31
CA ASP A 34 6.39 -24.86 -24.19
C ASP A 34 6.02 -25.18 -25.65
N PHE A 35 5.21 -24.32 -26.27
CA PHE A 35 4.77 -24.50 -27.66
C PHE A 35 5.90 -24.32 -28.70
N ALA A 36 7.08 -23.85 -28.30
CA ALA A 36 8.27 -23.91 -29.13
C ALA A 36 8.85 -25.34 -29.25
N THR A 37 8.41 -26.29 -28.41
CA THR A 37 8.85 -27.69 -28.48
C THR A 37 8.10 -28.46 -29.56
N PRO A 38 8.80 -29.21 -30.44
CA PRO A 38 8.16 -30.03 -31.46
C PRO A 38 7.37 -31.19 -30.84
N VAL A 39 6.19 -31.46 -31.38
CA VAL A 39 5.40 -32.64 -31.00
C VAL A 39 5.87 -33.83 -31.84
N THR A 40 6.48 -34.82 -31.20
CA THR A 40 7.01 -36.03 -31.84
C THR A 40 6.10 -37.26 -31.70
N ALA A 41 5.07 -37.19 -30.86
CA ALA A 41 4.07 -38.24 -30.67
C ALA A 41 2.74 -37.64 -30.17
N ASN A 42 1.65 -38.41 -30.23
CA ASN A 42 0.37 -38.00 -29.66
C ASN A 42 0.53 -37.70 -28.16
N MET A 43 0.02 -36.55 -27.73
CA MET A 43 0.13 -36.08 -26.35
C MET A 43 -1.16 -35.38 -25.93
N THR A 44 -1.48 -35.47 -24.64
CA THR A 44 -2.57 -34.73 -24.00
C THR A 44 -1.97 -33.58 -23.19
N LEU A 45 -2.46 -32.36 -23.41
CA LEU A 45 -2.10 -31.21 -22.58
C LEU A 45 -3.20 -30.96 -21.54
N HIS A 46 -2.78 -30.60 -20.34
CA HIS A 46 -3.63 -30.31 -19.20
C HIS A 46 -3.59 -28.82 -18.88
N VAL A 47 -4.73 -28.22 -18.56
CA VAL A 47 -4.82 -26.79 -18.22
C VAL A 47 -4.71 -26.63 -16.71
N LYS A 48 -3.81 -25.74 -16.27
CA LYS A 48 -3.82 -25.26 -14.89
C LYS A 48 -4.70 -24.03 -14.77
N TRP A 49 -5.51 -23.99 -13.73
CA TRP A 49 -6.34 -22.86 -13.35
C TRP A 49 -5.89 -22.33 -12.00
N LYS A 50 -5.79 -21.01 -11.84
CA LYS A 50 -5.64 -20.37 -10.53
C LYS A 50 -6.97 -19.69 -10.16
N ALA A 51 -7.48 -19.92 -8.95
CA ALA A 51 -8.74 -19.31 -8.54
C ALA A 51 -8.61 -17.77 -8.42
N LEU A 52 -9.70 -17.05 -8.63
CA LEU A 52 -9.81 -15.62 -8.36
C LEU A 52 -10.55 -15.43 -7.03
N PHE A 53 -9.90 -14.77 -6.08
CA PHE A 53 -10.48 -14.41 -4.80
C PHE A 53 -10.82 -12.92 -4.73
N THR A 54 -11.86 -12.60 -3.97
CA THR A 54 -12.29 -11.24 -3.69
C THR A 54 -11.83 -10.84 -2.28
N VAL A 55 -11.00 -9.81 -2.21
CA VAL A 55 -10.68 -9.11 -0.97
C VAL A 55 -11.55 -7.85 -0.89
N LYS A 56 -12.37 -7.76 0.16
CA LYS A 56 -13.22 -6.60 0.44
C LYS A 56 -12.53 -5.67 1.42
N PHE A 57 -12.57 -4.37 1.16
CA PHE A 57 -12.03 -3.33 2.02
C PHE A 57 -13.19 -2.53 2.59
N ASP A 58 -13.56 -2.85 3.83
CA ASP A 58 -14.62 -2.19 4.57
C ASP A 58 -14.04 -1.05 5.41
N ALA A 59 -14.34 0.19 5.01
CA ALA A 59 -13.90 1.37 5.72
C ALA A 59 -14.61 1.55 7.08
N GLY A 60 -15.67 0.79 7.37
CA GLY A 60 -16.46 0.95 8.60
C GLY A 60 -17.17 2.30 8.69
N ILE A 61 -17.41 2.95 7.55
CA ILE A 61 -18.16 4.20 7.44
C ILE A 61 -19.53 3.88 6.86
N ASP A 62 -20.58 4.19 7.63
CA ASP A 62 -21.96 3.84 7.32
C ASP A 62 -22.34 4.18 5.87
N ARG A 63 -23.03 3.24 5.23
CA ARG A 63 -23.56 3.32 3.85
C ARG A 63 -22.52 3.39 2.73
N THR A 64 -21.22 3.34 3.03
CA THR A 64 -20.20 3.22 1.99
C THR A 64 -20.02 1.75 1.62
N PRO A 65 -20.21 1.35 0.34
CA PRO A 65 -19.94 -0.01 -0.07
C PRO A 65 -18.44 -0.32 0.05
N ALA A 66 -18.12 -1.51 0.56
CA ALA A 66 -16.74 -1.98 0.62
C ALA A 66 -16.14 -2.06 -0.80
N LEU A 67 -14.97 -1.46 -0.99
CA LEU A 67 -14.18 -1.62 -2.21
C LEU A 67 -13.79 -3.09 -2.36
N ARG A 68 -13.71 -3.58 -3.60
CA ARG A 68 -13.38 -4.97 -3.91
C ARG A 68 -12.17 -5.01 -4.81
N LYS A 69 -11.17 -5.81 -4.44
CA LYS A 69 -10.07 -6.18 -5.33
C LYS A 69 -10.14 -7.67 -5.61
N ILE A 70 -9.94 -8.02 -6.88
CA ILE A 70 -9.79 -9.41 -7.30
C ILE A 70 -8.31 -9.75 -7.27
N VAL A 71 -7.97 -10.86 -6.61
CA VAL A 71 -6.60 -11.34 -6.41
C VAL A 71 -6.53 -12.79 -6.88
N VAL A 72 -5.48 -13.13 -7.61
CA VAL A 72 -5.25 -14.51 -8.03
C VAL A 72 -4.78 -15.33 -6.83
N GLU A 73 -5.23 -16.57 -6.73
CA GLU A 73 -4.79 -17.53 -5.71
C GLU A 73 -3.27 -17.59 -5.59
N GLY A 74 -2.78 -17.48 -4.35
CA GLY A 74 -1.35 -17.50 -4.04
C GLY A 74 -0.62 -16.17 -4.28
N ASP A 75 -1.26 -15.19 -4.91
CA ASP A 75 -0.72 -13.84 -5.02
C ASP A 75 -1.09 -13.02 -3.78
N VAL A 76 -0.45 -11.86 -3.62
CA VAL A 76 -0.71 -10.94 -2.51
C VAL A 76 -1.75 -9.88 -2.87
N ALA A 77 -2.51 -9.44 -1.87
CA ALA A 77 -3.37 -8.26 -2.01
C ALA A 77 -2.53 -6.98 -1.88
N HIS A 78 -3.02 -5.88 -2.43
CA HIS A 78 -2.44 -4.55 -2.20
C HIS A 78 -3.50 -3.64 -1.58
N ALA A 79 -3.10 -2.83 -0.60
CA ALA A 79 -3.97 -1.83 0.00
C ALA A 79 -4.57 -0.91 -1.10
N PRO A 80 -5.81 -0.41 -0.92
CA PRO A 80 -6.39 0.57 -1.83
C PRO A 80 -5.59 1.87 -1.82
N ASP A 81 -5.63 2.59 -2.94
CA ASP A 81 -5.12 3.96 -2.93
C ASP A 81 -6.01 4.79 -1.98
N PRO A 82 -5.45 5.64 -1.09
CA PRO A 82 -6.24 6.50 -0.22
C PRO A 82 -7.32 7.34 -0.93
N SER A 83 -7.11 7.70 -2.21
CA SER A 83 -8.08 8.43 -3.03
C SER A 83 -9.32 7.61 -3.44
N GLU A 84 -9.25 6.28 -3.37
CA GLU A 84 -10.37 5.36 -3.63
C GLU A 84 -11.23 5.12 -2.38
N LEU A 85 -10.76 5.56 -1.21
CA LEU A 85 -11.39 5.30 0.08
C LEU A 85 -12.29 6.47 0.50
N PRO A 86 -13.36 6.21 1.25
CA PRO A 86 -14.22 7.27 1.75
C PRO A 86 -13.46 8.20 2.69
N SER A 87 -13.78 9.49 2.63
CA SER A 87 -13.22 10.48 3.55
C SER A 87 -13.85 10.35 4.94
N ASN A 88 -13.00 10.31 5.97
CA ASN A 88 -13.38 10.45 7.37
C ASN A 88 -12.67 11.68 7.94
N PRO A 89 -13.31 12.87 7.92
CA PRO A 89 -12.66 14.12 8.30
C PRO A 89 -11.92 14.02 9.65
N GLY A 90 -10.66 14.43 9.67
CA GLY A 90 -9.82 14.37 10.87
C GLY A 90 -9.20 13.00 11.16
N ASN A 91 -9.37 12.00 10.28
CA ASN A 91 -8.79 10.66 10.45
C ASN A 91 -8.08 10.17 9.18
N ILE A 92 -7.09 9.30 9.36
CA ILE A 92 -6.45 8.52 8.30
C ILE A 92 -6.57 7.03 8.60
N ILE A 93 -6.57 6.21 7.55
CA ILE A 93 -6.40 4.76 7.69
C ILE A 93 -4.91 4.48 7.84
N TYR A 94 -4.52 3.90 8.96
CA TYR A 94 -3.12 3.51 9.20
C TYR A 94 -2.88 2.01 8.98
N GLY A 95 -3.94 1.25 8.74
CA GLY A 95 -3.85 -0.17 8.47
C GLY A 95 -5.21 -0.81 8.28
N TRP A 96 -5.17 -2.10 7.98
CA TRP A 96 -6.33 -2.94 7.75
C TRP A 96 -6.26 -4.14 8.68
N THR A 97 -7.39 -4.69 9.12
CA THR A 97 -7.41 -5.89 9.96
C THR A 97 -8.52 -6.84 9.55
N LYS A 98 -8.31 -8.15 9.72
CA LYS A 98 -9.38 -9.14 9.57
C LYS A 98 -10.36 -9.12 10.75
N ASN A 99 -9.94 -8.58 11.91
CA ASN A 99 -10.76 -8.56 13.12
C ASN A 99 -10.54 -7.28 13.93
N PHE A 100 -11.54 -6.41 13.93
CA PHE A 100 -11.52 -5.11 14.61
C PHE A 100 -11.34 -5.21 16.13
N SER A 101 -11.75 -6.31 16.76
CA SER A 101 -11.54 -6.51 18.20
C SER A 101 -10.07 -6.71 18.55
N THR A 102 -9.32 -7.40 17.69
CA THR A 102 -7.90 -7.69 17.92
C THR A 102 -6.97 -6.57 17.45
N LYS A 103 -7.39 -5.78 16.44
CA LYS A 103 -6.60 -4.72 15.80
C LYS A 103 -5.21 -5.16 15.33
N ILE A 104 -5.04 -6.45 15.05
CA ILE A 104 -3.80 -6.97 14.45
C ILE A 104 -3.79 -6.51 12.99
N PRO A 105 -2.78 -5.75 12.54
CA PRO A 105 -2.67 -5.35 11.14
C PRO A 105 -2.57 -6.56 10.22
N TYR A 106 -3.26 -6.51 9.09
CA TYR A 106 -3.11 -7.45 7.99
C TYR A 106 -1.77 -7.21 7.31
N ASP A 107 -1.01 -8.29 7.17
CA ASP A 107 0.24 -8.30 6.42
C ASP A 107 -0.05 -8.49 4.92
N PHE A 108 0.23 -7.46 4.13
CA PHE A 108 0.02 -7.50 2.69
C PHE A 108 1.04 -8.36 1.95
N GLU A 109 2.05 -8.91 2.62
CA GLU A 109 2.93 -9.95 2.05
C GLU A 109 2.33 -11.35 2.19
N THR A 110 1.20 -11.50 2.90
CA THR A 110 0.53 -12.80 3.05
C THR A 110 -0.25 -13.18 1.79
N PRO A 111 0.02 -14.35 1.18
CA PRO A 111 -0.72 -14.84 0.03
C PRO A 111 -2.23 -14.97 0.30
N VAL A 112 -3.04 -14.60 -0.70
CA VAL A 112 -4.49 -14.73 -0.67
C VAL A 112 -4.88 -16.16 -1.05
N THR A 113 -5.51 -16.86 -0.11
CA THR A 113 -5.97 -18.26 -0.28
C THR A 113 -7.49 -18.39 -0.17
N GLY A 114 -8.23 -17.28 -0.17
CA GLY A 114 -9.67 -17.26 -0.02
C GLY A 114 -10.27 -15.86 -0.02
N ASN A 115 -11.60 -15.80 -0.09
CA ASN A 115 -12.34 -14.55 0.03
C ASN A 115 -12.36 -14.07 1.49
N PHE A 116 -12.07 -12.80 1.73
CA PHE A 116 -12.21 -12.20 3.06
C PHE A 116 -12.49 -10.69 3.01
N THR A 117 -12.86 -10.15 4.16
CA THR A 117 -13.01 -8.71 4.37
C THR A 117 -11.90 -8.22 5.29
N LEU A 118 -11.31 -7.09 4.91
CA LEU A 118 -10.43 -6.28 5.72
C LEU A 118 -11.20 -5.05 6.20
N ILE A 119 -11.06 -4.75 7.48
CA ILE A 119 -11.70 -3.62 8.14
C ILE A 119 -10.66 -2.54 8.36
N ALA A 120 -10.99 -1.29 8.01
CA ALA A 120 -10.09 -0.17 8.19
C ALA A 120 -9.82 0.12 9.66
N MET A 121 -8.56 0.37 9.99
CA MET A 121 -8.15 0.90 11.27
C MET A 121 -7.86 2.39 11.11
N TRP A 122 -8.71 3.21 11.72
CA TRP A 122 -8.62 4.67 11.67
C TRP A 122 -7.82 5.24 12.82
N SER A 123 -7.05 6.29 12.54
CA SER A 123 -6.32 7.08 13.53
C SER A 123 -6.58 8.56 13.29
N VAL A 124 -6.69 9.33 14.37
CA VAL A 124 -6.83 10.79 14.30
C VAL A 124 -5.57 11.37 13.66
N ILE A 125 -5.75 12.34 12.76
CA ILE A 125 -4.65 13.04 12.11
C ILE A 125 -4.05 14.12 13.01
N TYR A 126 -2.74 14.30 12.85
CA TYR A 126 -1.97 15.41 13.37
C TYR A 126 -1.29 16.12 12.21
N THR A 127 -1.61 17.39 12.05
CA THR A 127 -1.04 18.27 11.03
C THR A 127 0.11 19.07 11.65
N VAL A 128 1.31 18.95 11.09
CA VAL A 128 2.46 19.77 11.49
C VAL A 128 2.85 20.69 10.35
N ASN A 129 2.71 21.99 10.61
CA ASN A 129 3.15 23.06 9.73
C ASN A 129 4.56 23.50 10.09
N PHE A 130 5.32 23.94 9.08
CA PHE A 130 6.69 24.39 9.22
C PHE A 130 6.77 25.87 8.88
N GLU A 131 6.93 26.72 9.90
CA GLU A 131 7.19 28.14 9.74
C GLU A 131 8.70 28.33 9.53
N THR A 132 9.10 28.60 8.29
CA THR A 132 10.51 28.62 7.89
C THR A 132 11.20 29.93 8.27
N ASN A 133 10.49 30.94 8.80
CA ASN A 133 11.04 32.21 9.25
C ASN A 133 11.93 32.87 8.18
N GLY A 134 11.44 32.88 6.94
CA GLY A 134 12.11 33.45 5.77
C GLY A 134 13.08 32.50 5.03
N GLY A 135 13.08 31.21 5.35
CA GLY A 135 13.70 30.17 4.50
C GLY A 135 12.75 29.64 3.43
N SER A 136 13.25 28.80 2.52
CA SER A 136 12.43 28.10 1.51
C SER A 136 11.31 27.28 2.15
N ALA A 137 10.14 27.26 1.51
CA ALA A 137 8.95 26.57 2.00
C ALA A 137 9.20 25.08 2.25
N VAL A 138 8.57 24.54 3.31
CA VAL A 138 8.61 23.14 3.69
C VAL A 138 7.17 22.62 3.72
N GLU A 139 6.93 21.49 3.08
CA GLU A 139 5.59 20.90 3.01
C GLU A 139 5.08 20.48 4.40
N THR A 140 3.80 20.73 4.65
CA THR A 140 3.09 20.26 5.83
C THR A 140 3.10 18.74 5.89
N GLN A 141 3.31 18.20 7.09
CA GLN A 141 3.19 16.76 7.33
C GLN A 141 1.87 16.43 8.01
N ILE A 142 1.22 15.37 7.55
CA ILE A 142 -0.02 14.82 8.12
C ILE A 142 0.31 13.41 8.62
N LEU A 143 0.08 13.17 9.91
CA LEU A 143 0.51 11.97 10.61
C LEU A 143 -0.66 11.34 11.36
N GLY A 144 -0.65 10.01 11.53
CA GLY A 144 -1.57 9.35 12.45
C GLY A 144 -1.16 9.54 13.90
N SER A 145 -2.09 9.25 14.82
CA SER A 145 -1.80 9.20 16.25
C SER A 145 -0.65 8.23 16.52
N LYS A 146 0.40 8.72 17.21
CA LYS A 146 1.64 7.98 17.56
C LYS A 146 2.61 7.74 16.41
N ASN A 147 2.53 8.50 15.32
CA ASN A 147 3.64 8.56 14.35
C ASN A 147 4.68 9.61 14.77
N TYR A 148 5.92 9.40 14.33
CA TYR A 148 7.00 10.39 14.43
C TYR A 148 6.89 11.39 13.28
N LEU A 149 7.28 12.64 13.53
CA LEU A 149 7.46 13.61 12.46
C LEU A 149 8.69 13.20 11.65
N LYS A 150 8.56 13.12 10.32
CA LYS A 150 9.75 12.94 9.48
C LYS A 150 10.55 14.24 9.55
N VAL A 151 11.87 14.15 9.72
CA VAL A 151 12.73 15.33 9.56
C VAL A 151 12.50 15.90 8.16
N PRO A 152 12.04 17.16 8.02
CA PRO A 152 11.84 17.73 6.70
C PRO A 152 13.18 17.94 6.01
N GLU A 153 13.15 17.98 4.67
CA GLU A 153 14.31 18.45 3.91
C GLU A 153 14.73 19.84 4.42
N PRO A 154 16.03 20.12 4.54
CA PRO A 154 16.51 21.36 5.11
C PRO A 154 16.00 22.54 4.27
N SER A 155 15.28 23.45 4.93
CA SER A 155 14.98 24.77 4.38
C SER A 155 16.30 25.50 4.10
N THR A 156 16.31 26.42 3.14
CA THR A 156 17.49 27.26 2.83
C THR A 156 17.16 28.74 2.96
N LYS A 157 18.09 29.50 3.54
CA LYS A 157 17.99 30.95 3.72
C LYS A 157 19.35 31.61 3.42
N PRO A 158 19.52 32.30 2.27
CA PRO A 158 20.81 32.88 1.89
C PRO A 158 21.38 33.84 2.94
N GLY A 159 22.66 33.66 3.30
CA GLY A 159 23.32 34.46 4.34
C GLY A 159 23.05 34.02 5.79
N PHE A 160 22.42 32.85 5.99
CA PHE A 160 22.12 32.30 7.31
C PHE A 160 22.46 30.81 7.41
N VAL A 161 22.72 30.34 8.63
CA VAL A 161 22.87 28.94 9.03
C VAL A 161 21.60 28.45 9.70
N PHE A 162 21.12 27.26 9.34
CA PHE A 162 19.96 26.62 9.96
C PHE A 162 20.35 26.00 11.31
N GLU A 163 19.71 26.43 12.39
CA GLU A 163 20.00 26.00 13.77
C GLU A 163 19.01 24.92 14.29
N GLY A 164 18.04 24.53 13.45
CA GLY A 164 17.01 23.56 13.81
C GLY A 164 15.60 24.12 13.94
N TRP A 165 14.67 23.23 14.27
CA TRP A 165 13.26 23.52 14.47
C TRP A 165 12.93 23.70 15.95
N TYR A 166 11.97 24.57 16.25
CA TYR A 166 11.58 24.94 17.61
C TYR A 166 10.06 24.83 17.78
N ARG A 167 9.61 24.43 18.98
CA ARG A 167 8.20 24.23 19.33
C ARG A 167 7.40 25.53 19.45
N ASN A 168 8.08 26.67 19.52
CA ASN A 168 7.48 27.97 19.78
C ASN A 168 8.13 29.07 18.95
N GLU A 169 7.34 30.09 18.63
CA GLU A 169 7.77 31.25 17.84
C GLU A 169 8.94 32.01 18.45
N GLY A 170 9.07 31.99 19.79
CA GLY A 170 10.21 32.59 20.50
C GLY A 170 11.54 31.87 20.31
N LEU A 171 11.57 30.72 19.62
CA LEU A 171 12.78 29.94 19.31
C LEU A 171 13.60 29.55 20.56
N THR A 172 12.91 29.21 21.66
CA THR A 172 13.53 28.88 22.94
C THR A 172 13.44 27.39 23.29
N VAL A 173 12.49 26.65 22.72
CA VAL A 173 12.32 25.21 22.97
C VAL A 173 12.59 24.42 21.69
N PRO A 174 13.74 23.74 21.55
CA PRO A 174 14.03 22.90 20.39
C PRO A 174 12.96 21.82 20.19
N TYR A 175 12.70 21.50 18.92
CA TYR A 175 11.85 20.39 18.55
C TYR A 175 12.69 19.11 18.43
N ASP A 176 12.25 18.06 19.12
CA ASP A 176 12.85 16.73 19.10
C ASP A 176 11.98 15.82 18.22
N PHE A 177 12.54 15.35 17.11
CA PHE A 177 11.86 14.49 16.13
C PHE A 177 11.70 13.03 16.61
N GLU A 178 12.45 12.64 17.65
CA GLU A 178 12.35 11.31 18.27
C GLU A 178 11.24 11.26 19.34
N GLN A 179 10.56 12.38 19.61
CA GLN A 179 9.41 12.42 20.51
C GLN A 179 8.10 12.40 19.74
N PHE A 180 7.15 11.61 20.24
CA PHE A 180 5.79 11.62 19.72
C PHE A 180 5.19 13.03 19.77
N VAL A 181 4.41 13.37 18.74
CA VAL A 181 3.86 14.69 18.42
C VAL A 181 2.76 15.18 19.40
N ILE A 182 2.72 14.65 20.63
CA ILE A 182 2.00 15.21 21.80
C ILE A 182 0.53 14.74 21.96
N ASN A 183 0.11 14.61 23.22
CA ASN A 183 -1.29 14.47 23.65
C ASN A 183 -2.03 15.81 23.52
N GLY A 184 -3.08 15.86 22.70
CA GLY A 184 -3.96 17.03 22.59
C GLY A 184 -3.54 18.04 21.52
N ASN A 185 -4.53 18.40 20.70
CA ASN A 185 -4.54 19.26 19.51
C ASN A 185 -4.09 18.59 18.19
N THR A 186 -4.96 18.67 17.18
CA THR A 186 -4.82 18.06 15.85
C THR A 186 -3.92 18.85 14.89
N THR A 187 -3.53 20.09 15.23
CA THR A 187 -2.63 20.91 14.41
C THR A 187 -1.56 21.58 15.27
N ARG A 188 -0.31 21.59 14.81
CA ARG A 188 0.84 22.28 15.42
C ARG A 188 1.69 22.98 14.36
N THR A 189 2.38 24.04 14.76
CA THR A 189 3.39 24.71 13.93
C THR A 189 4.73 24.64 14.67
N ILE A 190 5.80 24.34 13.94
CA ILE A 190 7.18 24.43 14.43
C ILE A 190 7.95 25.46 13.61
N TYR A 191 8.97 26.06 14.22
CA TYR A 191 9.58 27.30 13.73
C TYR A 191 11.07 27.12 13.48
N ALA A 192 11.55 27.53 12.32
CA ALA A 192 12.96 27.45 11.95
C ALA A 192 13.76 28.54 12.68
N LYS A 193 14.91 28.19 13.26
CA LYS A 193 15.88 29.15 13.78
C LYS A 193 17.04 29.30 12.83
N TRP A 194 17.50 30.54 12.69
CA TRP A 194 18.56 30.94 11.78
C TRP A 194 19.59 31.82 12.50
N THR A 195 20.87 31.57 12.25
CA THR A 195 21.97 32.45 12.66
C THR A 195 22.55 33.12 11.42
N LYS A 196 22.72 34.45 11.44
CA LYS A 196 23.31 35.19 10.32
C LYS A 196 24.81 34.83 10.20
N LEU A 197 25.27 34.60 8.98
CA LEU A 197 26.70 34.43 8.65
C LEU A 197 27.50 35.72 8.84
#